data_AF-A0A923EC39-F1
#
_entry.id   AF-A0A923EC39-F1
#
_cell.length_a   1.000
_cell.length_b   1.000
_cell.length_c   1.000
_cell.angle_alpha   90.00
_cell.angle_beta   90.00
_cell.angle_gamma   90.00
#
_symmetry.space_group_name_H-M   'P 1'
#
loop_
_entity.id
_entity.type
_entity.pdbx_description
1 polymer ?
#
loop_
_entity_poly.entity_id
_entity_poly.type
_entity_poly.pdbx_seq_one_letter_code
_entity_poly.pdbx_strand_id
1 'polypeptide(L)'
;MKNLKKSNIIFIGILAILLLFGYTLLSNRTTIISLEERINTQYIANKSSYDNMWKKFKEMTQVTDIQAKNMKDVYKDIIIGRYNDPKLLSKMVLENNPQLDQKVFTNLQSEIAASRNAFNNNQKQINDVIREYNTYVKQKFITAAIFGFKTKDPKDFTVTSERTEKAFDTKLDDEIKLK
;
A
#
# COMPACT_ATOMS: atom_id res chain seq x y z
N MET A 1 -24.68 -2.80 58.88
CA MET A 1 -24.64 -2.97 57.41
C MET A 1 -25.91 -3.69 56.98
N LYS A 2 -26.78 -3.06 56.18
CA LYS A 2 -28.02 -3.69 55.67
C LYS A 2 -27.62 -4.89 54.80
N ASN A 3 -28.00 -6.11 55.18
CA ASN A 3 -27.74 -7.30 54.38
C ASN A 3 -28.41 -7.13 53.02
N LEU A 4 -27.60 -6.99 51.97
CA LEU A 4 -28.09 -6.93 50.59
C LEU A 4 -28.86 -8.22 50.28
N LYS A 5 -30.07 -8.09 49.75
CA LYS A 5 -30.84 -9.26 49.29
C LYS A 5 -30.02 -9.97 48.20
N LYS A 6 -30.07 -11.30 48.16
CA LYS A 6 -29.35 -12.12 47.13
C LYS A 6 -29.62 -11.62 45.70
N SER A 7 -30.84 -11.16 45.41
CA SER A 7 -31.21 -10.53 44.13
C SER A 7 -30.40 -9.29 43.78
N ASN A 8 -30.06 -8.45 44.76
CA ASN A 8 -29.28 -7.23 44.53
C ASN A 8 -27.81 -7.57 44.27
N ILE A 9 -27.28 -8.61 44.91
CA ILE A 9 -25.90 -9.08 44.68
C ILE A 9 -25.77 -9.65 43.26
N ILE A 10 -26.75 -10.45 42.82
CA ILE A 10 -26.78 -11.00 41.45
C ILE A 10 -26.85 -9.86 40.42
N PHE A 11 -27.72 -8.87 40.65
CA PHE A 11 -27.85 -7.72 39.75
C PHE A 11 -26.56 -6.90 39.64
N ILE A 12 -25.90 -6.61 40.77
CA ILE A 12 -24.61 -5.90 40.78
C ILE A 12 -23.54 -6.71 40.05
N GLY A 13 -23.53 -8.03 40.22
CA GLY A 13 -22.61 -8.92 39.50
C GLY A 13 -22.79 -8.86 37.98
N ILE A 14 -24.03 -8.91 37.50
CA ILE A 14 -24.34 -8.77 36.06
C ILE A 14 -23.94 -7.39 35.54
N LEU A 15 -24.25 -6.33 36.29
CA LEU A 15 -23.89 -4.96 35.91
C LEU A 15 -22.38 -4.78 35.81
N ALA A 16 -21.62 -5.36 36.75
CA ALA A 16 -20.16 -5.32 36.70
C ALA A 16 -19.59 -6.05 35.46
N ILE A 17 -20.16 -7.21 35.11
CA ILE A 17 -19.76 -7.95 33.90
C ILE A 17 -20.07 -7.13 32.63
N LEU A 18 -21.23 -6.47 32.57
CA LEU A 18 -21.59 -5.61 31.43
C LEU A 18 -20.65 -4.41 31.29
N LEU A 19 -20.26 -3.79 32.40
CA LEU A 19 -19.30 -2.68 32.39
C LEU A 19 -17.92 -3.13 31.91
N LEU A 20 -17.43 -4.27 32.42
CA LEU A 20 -16.16 -4.86 31.96
C LEU A 20 -16.23 -5.21 30.46
N PHE A 21 -17.34 -5.79 30.02
CA PHE A 21 -17.55 -6.10 28.61
C PHE A 21 -17.55 -4.83 27.75
N GLY A 22 -18.30 -3.80 28.15
CA GLY A 22 -18.33 -2.50 27.47
C GLY A 22 -16.94 -1.86 27.37
N TYR A 23 -16.14 -1.93 28.44
CA TYR A 23 -14.76 -1.45 28.43
C TYR A 23 -13.89 -2.19 27.40
N THR A 24 -13.99 -3.53 27.34
CA THR A 24 -13.24 -4.31 26.34
C THR A 24 -13.64 -3.96 24.90
N LEU A 25 -14.93 -3.71 24.65
CA LEU A 25 -15.43 -3.30 23.33
C LEU A 25 -14.83 -1.95 22.90
N LEU A 26 -14.82 -0.96 23.80
CA LEU A 26 -14.25 0.35 23.52
C LEU A 26 -12.74 0.29 23.29
N SER A 27 -12.03 -0.50 24.09
CA SER A 27 -10.59 -0.72 23.93
C SER A 27 -10.27 -1.34 22.56
N ASN A 28 -10.94 -2.44 22.20
CA ASN A 28 -10.76 -3.08 20.90
C ASN A 28 -11.09 -2.14 19.73
N ARG A 29 -12.15 -1.32 19.86
CA ARG A 29 -12.53 -0.31 18.85
C ARG A 29 -11.39 0.67 18.60
N THR A 30 -10.77 1.19 19.66
CA THR A 30 -9.64 2.12 19.54
C THR A 30 -8.46 1.49 18.80
N THR A 31 -8.15 0.22 19.07
CA THR A 31 -7.10 -0.50 18.33
C THR A 31 -7.45 -0.72 16.86
N ILE A 32 -8.70 -1.03 16.52
CA ILE A 32 -9.10 -1.17 15.11
C ILE A 32 -8.94 0.16 14.37
N ILE A 33 -9.34 1.27 14.99
CA ILE A 33 -9.20 2.62 14.40
C ILE A 33 -7.73 2.99 14.22
N SER A 34 -6.86 2.67 15.19
CA SER A 34 -5.42 2.96 15.03
C SER A 34 -4.78 2.17 13.90
N LEU A 35 -5.20 0.92 13.70
CA LEU A 35 -4.76 0.11 12.56
C LEU A 35 -5.28 0.67 11.22
N GLU A 36 -6.53 1.14 11.17
CA GLU A 36 -7.08 1.81 9.98
C GLU A 36 -6.31 3.09 9.63
N GLU A 37 -5.98 3.90 10.62
CA GLU A 37 -5.19 5.11 10.40
C GLU A 37 -3.76 4.79 9.97
N ARG A 38 -3.19 3.69 10.46
CA ARG A 38 -1.89 3.19 10.00
C ARG A 38 -1.95 2.74 8.53
N ILE A 39 -3.05 2.11 8.09
CA ILE A 39 -3.26 1.79 6.66
C ILE A 39 -3.29 3.07 5.83
N ASN A 40 -4.09 4.07 6.24
CA ASN A 40 -4.19 5.35 5.54
C ASN A 40 -2.84 6.06 5.43
N THR A 41 -2.11 6.12 6.54
CA THR A 41 -0.78 6.74 6.61
C THR A 41 0.21 6.02 5.69
N GLN A 42 0.23 4.68 5.74
CA GLN A 42 1.11 3.90 4.86
C GLN A 42 0.73 4.07 3.39
N TYR A 43 -0.56 4.20 3.07
CA TYR A 43 -1.02 4.44 1.70
C TYR A 43 -0.56 5.79 1.16
N ILE A 44 -0.60 6.83 2.01
CA ILE A 44 -0.03 8.15 1.70
C ILE A 44 1.49 8.05 1.51
N ALA A 45 2.19 7.28 2.35
CA ALA A 45 3.63 7.04 2.18
C ALA A 45 3.95 6.33 0.86
N ASN A 46 3.15 5.34 0.45
CA ASN A 46 3.29 4.67 -0.84
C ASN A 46 3.10 5.64 -2.01
N LYS A 47 2.08 6.52 -1.95
CA LYS A 47 1.87 7.58 -2.96
C LYS A 47 3.04 8.55 -3.02
N SER A 48 3.54 8.99 -1.86
CA SER A 48 4.69 9.89 -1.75
C SER A 48 5.96 9.27 -2.34
N SER A 49 6.21 7.99 -2.04
CA SER A 49 7.33 7.23 -2.61
C SER A 49 7.26 7.13 -4.13
N TYR A 50 6.06 6.90 -4.68
CA TYR A 50 5.85 6.85 -6.13
C TYR A 50 6.08 8.22 -6.79
N ASP A 51 5.56 9.30 -6.20
CA ASP A 51 5.75 10.67 -6.69
C ASP A 51 7.21 11.13 -6.61
N ASN A 52 7.89 10.85 -5.50
CA ASN A 52 9.31 11.19 -5.32
C ASN A 52 10.18 10.55 -6.40
N MET A 53 9.94 9.28 -6.67
CA MET A 53 10.64 8.54 -7.71
C MET A 53 10.41 9.15 -9.11
N TRP A 54 9.18 9.56 -9.44
CA TRP A 54 8.88 10.30 -10.67
C TRP A 54 9.62 11.63 -10.76
N LYS A 55 9.65 12.40 -9.68
CA LYS A 55 10.36 13.69 -9.62
C LYS A 55 11.86 13.52 -9.85
N LYS A 56 12.49 12.56 -9.16
CA LYS A 56 13.91 12.23 -9.38
C LYS A 56 14.20 11.82 -10.82
N PHE A 57 13.34 11.01 -11.42
CA PHE A 57 13.46 10.64 -12.83
C PHE A 57 13.46 11.87 -13.74
N LYS A 58 12.48 12.76 -13.55
CA LYS A 58 12.37 14.01 -14.32
C LYS A 58 13.60 14.91 -14.13
N GLU A 59 14.05 15.08 -12.88
CA GLU A 59 15.23 15.88 -12.54
C GLU A 59 16.51 15.34 -13.19
N MET A 60 16.74 14.02 -13.12
CA MET A 60 17.92 13.38 -13.68
C MET A 60 17.95 13.39 -15.21
N THR A 61 16.79 13.27 -15.85
CA THR A 61 16.68 13.30 -17.32
C THR A 61 16.70 14.71 -17.90
N GLN A 62 16.52 15.74 -17.06
CA GLN A 62 16.50 17.15 -17.42
C GLN A 62 15.50 17.46 -18.55
N VAL A 63 14.42 16.69 -18.65
CA VAL A 63 13.39 16.86 -19.66
C VAL A 63 12.39 17.93 -19.24
N THR A 64 11.83 18.62 -20.23
CA THR A 64 10.75 19.60 -20.00
C THR A 64 9.49 18.91 -19.45
N ASP A 65 8.59 19.67 -18.84
CA ASP A 65 7.32 19.15 -18.32
C ASP A 65 6.47 18.45 -19.39
N ILE A 66 6.51 18.95 -20.63
CA ILE A 66 5.79 18.38 -21.77
C ILE A 66 6.37 17.01 -22.13
N GLN A 67 7.70 16.91 -22.23
CA GLN A 67 8.39 15.66 -22.51
C GLN A 67 8.16 14.65 -21.37
N ALA A 68 8.28 15.10 -20.12
CA ALA A 68 7.96 14.28 -18.95
C ALA A 68 6.53 13.74 -19.00
N LYS A 69 5.54 14.56 -19.38
CA LYS A 69 4.15 14.12 -19.49
C LYS A 69 3.98 13.00 -20.52
N ASN A 70 4.65 13.10 -21.67
CA ASN A 70 4.62 12.07 -22.71
C ASN A 70 5.31 10.77 -22.27
N MET A 71 6.28 10.86 -21.35
CA MET A 71 7.02 9.73 -20.80
C MET A 71 6.33 9.08 -19.59
N LYS A 72 5.33 9.72 -19.00
CA LYS A 72 4.75 9.32 -17.71
C LYS A 72 4.14 7.92 -17.72
N ASP A 73 3.50 7.52 -18.83
CA ASP A 73 2.87 6.20 -18.95
C ASP A 73 3.91 5.08 -19.14
N VAL A 74 4.91 5.32 -20.00
CA VAL A 74 6.03 4.38 -20.19
C VAL A 74 6.84 4.27 -18.91
N TYR A 75 7.05 5.39 -18.21
CA TYR A 75 7.72 5.41 -16.92
C TYR A 75 6.93 4.63 -15.86
N LYS A 76 5.62 4.89 -15.73
CA LYS A 76 4.73 4.13 -14.85
C LYS A 76 4.89 2.63 -15.10
N ASP A 77 4.86 2.23 -16.36
CA ASP A 77 5.02 0.85 -16.81
C ASP A 77 6.38 0.23 -16.43
N ILE A 78 7.47 0.98 -16.56
CA ILE A 78 8.81 0.53 -16.13
C ILE A 78 8.84 0.29 -14.61
N ILE A 79 8.21 1.17 -13.84
CA ILE A 79 8.21 1.05 -12.38
C ILE A 79 7.38 -0.14 -11.91
N ILE A 80 6.13 -0.25 -12.39
CA ILE A 80 5.19 -1.29 -11.96
C ILE A 80 5.54 -2.67 -12.53
N GLY A 81 6.66 -2.79 -13.24
CA GLY A 81 7.23 -4.06 -13.67
C GLY A 81 6.79 -4.55 -15.04
N ARG A 82 6.15 -3.69 -15.85
CA ARG A 82 5.84 -4.02 -17.25
C ARG A 82 7.11 -4.11 -18.11
N TYR A 83 8.15 -3.34 -17.77
CA TYR A 83 9.45 -3.36 -18.45
C TYR A 83 10.61 -3.48 -17.45
N ASN A 84 11.30 -4.62 -17.49
CA ASN A 84 12.67 -4.77 -16.98
C ASN A 84 13.69 -4.59 -18.11
N ASP A 85 13.35 -3.81 -19.15
CA ASP A 85 14.23 -3.60 -20.30
C ASP A 85 14.96 -2.24 -20.20
N PRO A 86 16.24 -2.23 -19.82
CA PRO A 86 17.10 -1.05 -19.88
C PRO A 86 17.03 -0.30 -21.22
N LYS A 87 16.77 -1.00 -22.33
CA LYS A 87 16.75 -0.42 -23.67
C LYS A 87 15.54 0.47 -23.91
N LEU A 88 14.39 0.16 -23.31
CA LEU A 88 13.20 0.99 -23.47
C LEU A 88 13.36 2.32 -22.73
N LEU A 89 13.89 2.26 -21.50
CA LEU A 89 14.22 3.45 -20.73
C LEU A 89 15.28 4.29 -21.46
N SER A 90 16.34 3.66 -21.98
CA SER A 90 17.39 4.39 -22.73
C SER A 90 16.82 5.06 -23.97
N LYS A 91 16.03 4.34 -24.76
CA LYS A 91 15.41 4.86 -25.98
C LYS A 91 14.52 6.05 -25.67
N MET A 92 13.61 5.91 -24.71
CA MET A 92 12.67 6.97 -24.33
C MET A 92 13.42 8.23 -23.84
N VAL A 93 14.46 8.05 -23.03
CA VAL A 93 15.25 9.17 -22.50
C VAL A 93 16.04 9.87 -23.61
N LEU A 94 16.70 9.11 -24.49
CA LEU A 94 17.46 9.67 -25.61
C LEU A 94 16.58 10.35 -26.66
N GLU A 95 15.38 9.83 -26.92
CA GLU A 95 14.40 10.46 -27.82
C GLU A 95 13.96 11.84 -27.31
N ASN A 96 13.86 12.02 -25.99
CA ASN A 96 13.42 13.27 -25.38
C ASN A 96 14.59 14.19 -25.00
N ASN A 97 15.78 13.65 -24.77
CA ASN A 97 16.99 14.39 -24.50
C ASN A 97 18.22 13.70 -25.13
N PRO A 98 18.49 13.95 -26.43
CA PRO A 98 19.63 13.34 -27.14
C PRO A 98 21.00 13.74 -26.58
N GLN A 99 21.07 14.84 -25.83
CA GLN A 99 22.30 15.40 -25.27
C GLN A 99 22.63 14.83 -23.88
N LEU A 100 21.79 13.93 -23.35
CA LEU A 100 22.02 13.35 -22.03
C LEU A 100 23.27 12.47 -22.02
N ASP A 101 24.21 12.78 -21.13
CA ASP A 101 25.42 11.99 -20.93
C ASP A 101 25.08 10.53 -20.54
N GLN A 102 25.74 9.57 -21.20
CA GLN A 102 25.64 8.15 -20.91
C GLN A 102 25.92 7.81 -19.43
N LYS A 103 26.78 8.58 -18.76
CA LYS A 103 27.04 8.46 -17.31
C LYS A 103 25.81 8.81 -16.49
N VAL A 104 25.06 9.85 -16.86
CA VAL A 104 23.79 10.23 -16.22
C VAL A 104 22.75 9.13 -16.43
N PHE A 105 22.73 8.51 -17.60
CA PHE A 105 21.86 7.37 -17.88
C PHE A 105 22.14 6.15 -16.98
N THR A 106 23.42 5.85 -16.71
CA THR A 106 23.80 4.76 -15.79
C THR A 106 23.35 5.06 -14.36
N ASN A 107 23.51 6.31 -13.91
CA ASN A 107 23.02 6.73 -12.60
C ASN A 107 21.48 6.66 -12.50
N LEU A 108 20.78 7.03 -13.58
CA LEU A 108 19.32 6.99 -13.66
C LEU A 108 18.78 5.57 -13.47
N GLN A 109 19.39 4.59 -14.13
CA GLN A 109 19.00 3.19 -13.99
C GLN A 109 19.17 2.71 -12.55
N SER A 110 20.29 3.03 -11.90
CA SER A 110 20.54 2.69 -10.50
C SER A 110 19.52 3.33 -9.56
N GLU A 111 19.20 4.61 -9.76
CA GLU A 111 18.20 5.32 -8.93
C GLU A 111 16.79 4.76 -9.10
N ILE A 112 16.40 4.40 -10.34
CA ILE A 112 15.12 3.76 -10.61
C ILE A 112 15.06 2.39 -9.94
N ALA A 113 16.12 1.57 -10.03
CA ALA A 113 16.15 0.27 -9.37
C ALA A 113 16.02 0.41 -7.85
N ALA A 114 16.76 1.33 -7.24
CA ALA A 114 16.67 1.63 -5.81
C ALA A 114 15.27 2.10 -5.41
N SER A 115 14.67 3.01 -6.17
CA SER A 115 13.34 3.54 -5.91
C SER A 115 12.23 2.51 -6.12
N ARG A 116 12.37 1.60 -7.10
CA ARG A 116 11.46 0.44 -7.29
C ARG A 116 11.52 -0.51 -6.10
N ASN A 117 12.71 -0.77 -5.57
CA ASN A 117 12.87 -1.59 -4.37
C ASN A 117 12.23 -0.91 -3.15
N ALA A 118 12.43 0.39 -2.97
CA ALA A 118 11.79 1.16 -1.91
C ALA A 118 10.26 1.14 -2.04
N PHE A 119 9.73 1.36 -3.25
CA PHE A 119 8.30 1.28 -3.52
C PHE A 119 7.72 -0.11 -3.25
N ASN A 120 8.42 -1.18 -3.67
CA ASN A 120 8.01 -2.56 -3.39
C ASN A 120 7.98 -2.84 -1.88
N ASN A 121 8.98 -2.37 -1.12
CA ASN A 121 8.99 -2.51 0.33
C ASN A 121 7.81 -1.76 0.99
N ASN A 122 7.51 -0.56 0.51
CA ASN A 122 6.34 0.22 0.91
C ASN A 122 5.01 -0.51 0.61
N GLN A 123 4.91 -1.18 -0.55
CA GLN A 123 3.76 -2.04 -0.90
C GLN A 123 3.65 -3.27 0.01
N LYS A 124 4.77 -3.90 0.38
CA LYS A 124 4.76 -5.00 1.35
C LYS A 124 4.31 -4.53 2.74
N GLN A 125 4.80 -3.38 3.19
CA GLN A 125 4.43 -2.80 4.48
C GLN A 125 2.93 -2.53 4.57
N ILE A 126 2.31 -1.93 3.55
CA ILE A 126 0.85 -1.70 3.59
C ILE A 126 0.07 -3.01 3.63
N ASN A 127 0.52 -4.04 2.89
CA ASN A 127 -0.12 -5.34 2.89
C ASN A 127 -0.02 -6.03 4.26
N ASP A 128 1.11 -5.87 4.96
CA ASP A 128 1.27 -6.36 6.32
C ASP A 128 0.35 -5.64 7.32
N VAL A 129 0.20 -4.31 7.21
CA VAL A 129 -0.72 -3.56 8.07
C VAL A 129 -2.18 -3.96 7.78
N ILE A 130 -2.56 -4.15 6.52
CA ILE A 130 -3.90 -4.64 6.15
C ILE A 130 -4.13 -6.05 6.70
N ARG A 131 -3.12 -6.93 6.63
CA ARG A 131 -3.20 -8.27 7.22
C ARG A 131 -3.38 -8.20 8.73
N GLU A 132 -2.65 -7.32 9.43
CA GLU A 132 -2.78 -7.08 10.87
C GLU A 132 -4.19 -6.59 11.22
N TYR A 133 -4.69 -5.57 10.51
CA TYR A 133 -6.06 -5.06 10.63
C TYR A 133 -7.10 -6.17 10.44
N ASN A 134 -7.02 -6.90 9.33
CA ASN A 134 -7.97 -7.97 9.01
C ASN A 134 -7.94 -9.09 10.04
N THR A 135 -6.76 -9.44 10.56
CA THR A 135 -6.60 -10.43 11.62
C THR A 135 -7.29 -9.95 12.89
N TYR A 136 -7.08 -8.70 13.28
CA TYR A 136 -7.66 -8.12 14.48
C TYR A 136 -9.20 -8.02 14.37
N VAL A 137 -9.73 -7.57 13.23
CA VAL A 137 -11.17 -7.52 12.94
C VAL A 137 -11.80 -8.91 13.06
N LYS A 138 -11.15 -9.96 12.52
CA LYS A 138 -11.63 -11.35 12.63
C LYS A 138 -11.55 -11.89 14.06
N GLN A 139 -10.47 -11.61 14.78
CA GLN A 139 -10.31 -12.04 16.17
C GLN A 139 -11.31 -11.36 17.11
N LYS A 140 -11.58 -10.07 16.89
CA LYS A 140 -12.54 -9.27 17.66
C LYS A 140 -13.88 -9.17 16.95
N PHE A 141 -14.39 -10.29 16.44
CA PHE A 141 -15.61 -10.32 15.61
C PHE A 141 -16.83 -9.68 16.28
N ILE A 142 -16.99 -9.80 17.60
CA ILE A 142 -18.10 -9.18 18.34
C ILE A 142 -17.98 -7.65 18.29
N THR A 143 -16.80 -7.11 18.58
CA THR A 143 -16.52 -5.67 18.44
C THR A 143 -16.72 -5.23 17.00
N ALA A 144 -16.23 -6.00 16.03
CA ALA A 144 -16.37 -5.70 14.61
C ALA A 144 -17.86 -5.66 14.18
N ALA A 145 -18.67 -6.62 14.61
CA ALA A 145 -20.10 -6.67 14.31
C ALA A 145 -20.86 -5.48 14.93
N ILE A 146 -20.57 -5.14 16.19
CA ILE A 146 -21.23 -4.03 16.91
C ILE A 146 -20.91 -2.67 16.27
N PHE A 147 -19.66 -2.45 15.88
CA PHE A 147 -19.20 -1.15 15.34
C PHE A 147 -19.11 -1.12 13.81
N GLY A 148 -19.50 -2.20 13.11
CA GLY A 148 -19.55 -2.26 11.65
C GLY A 148 -18.18 -2.35 10.95
N PHE A 149 -17.13 -2.79 11.64
CA PHE A 149 -15.81 -2.97 11.02
C PHE A 149 -15.80 -4.18 10.10
N LYS A 150 -15.21 -4.01 8.91
CA LYS A 150 -15.10 -5.05 7.88
C LYS A 150 -13.66 -5.19 7.42
N THR A 151 -13.30 -6.39 6.98
CA THR A 151 -11.98 -6.63 6.38
C THR A 151 -11.80 -5.81 5.10
N LYS A 152 -10.57 -5.40 4.83
CA LYS A 152 -10.18 -4.65 3.62
C LYS A 152 -9.42 -5.57 2.66
N ASP A 153 -9.60 -5.40 1.37
CA ASP A 153 -8.84 -6.13 0.35
C ASP A 153 -7.48 -5.43 0.12
N PRO A 154 -6.33 -6.11 0.26
CA PRO A 154 -5.03 -5.55 -0.12
C PRO A 154 -4.96 -5.00 -1.55
N LYS A 155 -5.79 -5.53 -2.47
CA LYS A 155 -5.87 -5.05 -3.86
C LYS A 155 -6.30 -3.60 -3.98
N ASP A 156 -7.12 -3.10 -3.05
CA ASP A 156 -7.59 -1.71 -3.06
C ASP A 156 -6.45 -0.70 -2.76
N PHE A 157 -5.33 -1.19 -2.22
CA PHE A 157 -4.20 -0.37 -1.74
C PHE A 157 -2.89 -0.66 -2.48
N THR A 158 -2.80 -1.80 -3.16
CA THR A 158 -1.62 -2.22 -3.92
C THR A 158 -1.67 -1.66 -5.34
N VAL A 159 -0.52 -1.21 -5.85
CA VAL A 159 -0.39 -0.79 -7.26
C VAL A 159 0.43 -1.83 -8.02
N THR A 160 -0.18 -2.43 -9.04
CA THR A 160 0.45 -3.41 -9.93
C THR A 160 0.17 -3.08 -11.40
N SER A 161 0.76 -3.85 -12.31
CA SER A 161 0.59 -3.68 -13.75
C SER A 161 -0.62 -4.45 -14.29
N GLU A 162 -1.25 -3.94 -15.35
CA GLU A 162 -2.33 -4.65 -16.06
C GLU A 162 -1.86 -6.00 -16.62
N ARG A 163 -0.59 -6.08 -17.04
CA ARG A 163 0.03 -7.35 -17.45
C ARG A 163 0.02 -8.34 -16.29
N THR A 164 0.42 -7.90 -15.10
CA THR A 164 0.45 -8.75 -13.91
C THR A 164 -0.95 -9.24 -13.57
N GLU A 165 -1.95 -8.35 -13.57
CA GLU A 165 -3.35 -8.77 -13.35
C GLU A 165 -3.77 -9.81 -14.40
N LYS A 166 -3.53 -9.56 -15.68
CA LYS A 166 -3.84 -10.51 -16.75
C LYS A 166 -3.14 -11.85 -16.58
N ALA A 167 -1.84 -11.86 -16.23
CA ALA A 167 -1.09 -13.09 -16.03
C ALA A 167 -1.63 -13.92 -14.85
N PHE A 168 -2.08 -13.24 -13.79
CA PHE A 168 -2.71 -13.91 -12.64
C PHE A 168 -4.13 -14.39 -12.96
N ASP A 169 -4.89 -13.65 -13.76
CA ASP A 169 -6.24 -14.02 -14.21
C ASP A 169 -6.20 -15.21 -15.18
N THR A 170 -5.32 -15.18 -16.17
CA THR A 170 -5.14 -16.25 -17.17
C THR A 170 -4.35 -17.43 -16.61
N LYS A 171 -3.63 -17.23 -15.50
CA LYS A 171 -2.63 -18.17 -14.95
C LYS A 171 -1.50 -18.49 -15.95
N LEU A 172 -1.27 -17.60 -16.91
CA LEU A 172 -0.25 -17.73 -17.94
C LEU A 172 0.64 -16.49 -17.92
N ASP A 173 1.94 -16.68 -17.70
CA ASP A 173 2.94 -15.61 -17.87
C ASP A 173 3.58 -15.78 -19.25
N ASP A 174 2.84 -15.37 -20.29
CA ASP A 174 3.35 -15.39 -21.66
C ASP A 174 4.63 -14.53 -21.75
N GLU A 175 5.67 -15.07 -22.39
CA GLU A 175 6.98 -14.45 -22.49
C GLU A 175 6.92 -13.02 -23.06
N ILE A 176 7.80 -12.15 -22.57
CA ILE A 176 8.02 -10.82 -23.12
C ILE A 176 8.49 -10.98 -24.56
N LYS A 177 7.62 -10.70 -25.54
CA LYS A 177 8.04 -10.56 -26.94
C LYS A 177 8.93 -9.32 -27.06
N LEU A 178 10.24 -9.52 -26.96
CA LEU A 178 11.27 -8.55 -27.30
C LEU A 178 11.18 -8.31 -28.82
N LYS A 179 10.69 -7.14 -29.24
CA LYS A 179 10.80 -6.68 -30.63
C LYS A 179 12.00 -5.73 -30.76
#